data_AF-A0A2P2KAY9-F1
#
_entry.id   AF-A0A2P2KAY9-F1
#
_cell.length_a   1.000
_cell.length_b   1.000
_cell.length_c   1.000
_cell.angle_alpha   90.00
_cell.angle_beta   90.00
_cell.angle_gamma   90.00
#
_symmetry.space_group_name_H-M   'P 1'
#
loop_
_entity.id
_entity.type
_entity.pdbx_description
1 polymer ?
#
loop_
_entity_poly.entity_id
_entity_poly.type
_entity_poly.pdbx_seq_one_letter_code
_entity_poly.pdbx_strand_id
1 'polypeptide(L)'
;MDEEAKESRGSDTPEADDNQTFELDPTSTVLDLSSFQLHNLDSVELSPSLTELDLTANRLSTLDPRIAGLSSLKKLSLRQNLIDDVAMEPFSHWNELSGLEVFQMSHS
;
A
#
# COMPACT_ATOMS: atom_id res chain seq x y z
N MET A 1 -41.92 -19.80 53.89
CA MET A 1 -42.57 -20.78 53.00
C MET A 1 -42.83 -20.02 51.71
N ASP A 2 -41.79 -19.99 50.87
CA ASP A 2 -41.73 -20.73 49.59
C ASP A 2 -42.65 -20.00 48.58
N GLU A 3 -42.19 -19.46 47.46
CA GLU A 3 -41.49 -20.19 46.41
C GLU A 3 -40.85 -19.21 45.43
N GLU A 4 -39.58 -19.48 45.11
CA GLU A 4 -38.77 -18.84 44.10
C GLU A 4 -39.23 -19.31 42.71
N ALA A 5 -39.68 -18.38 41.84
CA ALA A 5 -39.90 -18.66 40.43
C ALA A 5 -38.98 -17.77 39.57
N LYS A 6 -38.17 -18.45 38.77
CA LYS A 6 -37.12 -17.96 37.89
C LYS A 6 -37.66 -17.53 36.53
N GLU A 7 -36.74 -16.92 35.76
CA GLU A 7 -36.75 -16.66 34.32
C GLU A 7 -37.53 -15.40 33.89
N SER A 8 -37.03 -14.55 32.99
CA SER A 8 -36.11 -14.80 31.89
C SER A 8 -35.27 -13.58 31.56
N ARG A 9 -34.01 -13.84 31.21
CA ARG A 9 -33.02 -12.93 30.63
C ARG A 9 -33.61 -12.00 29.56
N GLY A 10 -33.52 -10.70 29.79
CA GLY A 10 -33.44 -9.69 28.73
C GLY A 10 -31.99 -9.24 28.62
N SER A 11 -31.16 -10.04 27.96
CA SER A 11 -29.84 -9.63 27.50
C SER A 11 -30.03 -8.75 26.27
N ASP A 12 -30.13 -7.44 26.48
CA ASP A 12 -30.00 -6.45 25.40
C ASP A 12 -28.65 -5.76 25.58
N THR A 13 -27.59 -6.55 25.38
CA THR A 13 -26.32 -6.02 24.91
C THR A 13 -26.49 -5.83 23.40
N PRO A 14 -26.50 -4.60 22.87
CA PRO A 14 -26.19 -4.43 21.47
C PRO A 14 -24.69 -4.75 21.31
N GLU A 15 -24.39 -6.03 21.10
CA GLU A 15 -23.21 -6.44 20.33
C GLU A 15 -23.44 -5.93 18.91
N ALA A 16 -23.17 -4.64 18.70
CA ALA A 16 -22.86 -4.11 17.39
C ALA A 16 -21.46 -4.61 17.04
N ASP A 17 -21.46 -5.87 16.63
CA ASP A 17 -20.39 -6.58 15.95
C ASP A 17 -20.23 -5.95 14.55
N ASP A 18 -19.66 -4.76 14.51
CA ASP A 18 -19.27 -4.04 13.30
C ASP A 18 -17.92 -3.37 13.50
N ASN A 19 -17.06 -3.96 14.34
CA ASN A 19 -15.63 -3.73 14.18
C ASN A 19 -15.19 -4.60 13.02
N GLN A 20 -15.51 -4.14 11.80
CA GLN A 20 -14.80 -4.50 10.59
C GLN A 20 -13.35 -4.07 10.78
N THR A 21 -12.66 -4.88 11.57
CA THR A 21 -11.24 -4.89 11.74
C THR A 21 -10.79 -5.35 10.37
N PHE A 22 -10.50 -4.38 9.51
CA PHE A 22 -9.60 -4.63 8.41
C PHE A 22 -8.44 -5.38 9.05
N GLU A 23 -8.29 -6.67 8.71
CA GLU A 23 -7.06 -7.41 8.92
C GLU A 23 -6.01 -6.68 8.08
N LEU A 24 -5.56 -5.53 8.60
CA LEU A 24 -4.33 -4.92 8.19
C LEU A 24 -3.31 -5.92 8.69
N ASP A 25 -2.89 -6.83 7.81
CA ASP A 25 -1.61 -7.49 7.93
C ASP A 25 -0.62 -6.45 8.47
N PRO A 26 -0.13 -6.55 9.72
CA PRO A 26 0.72 -5.53 10.33
C PRO A 26 2.09 -5.42 9.62
N THR A 27 2.30 -6.26 8.61
CA THR A 27 3.44 -6.24 7.69
C THR A 27 3.18 -5.38 6.45
N SER A 28 1.91 -5.11 6.10
CA SER A 28 1.52 -4.39 4.89
C SER A 28 1.77 -2.89 5.06
N THR A 29 2.97 -2.44 4.67
CA THR A 29 3.36 -1.04 4.80
C THR A 29 2.93 -0.27 3.55
N VAL A 30 2.01 0.68 3.70
CA VAL A 30 1.60 1.61 2.63
C VAL A 30 2.35 2.92 2.83
N LEU A 31 3.09 3.37 1.81
CA LEU A 31 3.83 4.63 1.84
C LEU A 31 3.26 5.55 0.76
N ASP A 32 2.56 6.59 1.20
CA ASP A 32 2.08 7.66 0.35
C ASP A 32 3.09 8.81 0.35
N LEU A 33 3.68 9.04 -0.81
CA LEU A 33 4.61 10.10 -1.12
C LEU A 33 4.09 10.91 -2.30
N SER A 34 2.77 11.03 -2.47
CA SER A 34 2.18 11.81 -3.54
C SER A 34 2.37 13.33 -3.35
N SER A 35 2.66 14.05 -4.43
CA SER A 35 2.80 15.51 -4.46
C SER A 35 3.93 16.10 -3.59
N PHE A 36 4.98 15.33 -3.29
CA PHE A 36 6.13 15.80 -2.50
C PHE A 36 7.23 16.48 -3.34
N GLN A 37 7.01 16.65 -4.65
CA GLN A 37 8.00 17.23 -5.58
C GLN A 37 9.35 16.50 -5.56
N LEU A 38 9.32 15.19 -5.26
CA LEU A 38 10.53 14.38 -5.18
C LEU A 38 11.19 14.26 -6.55
N HIS A 39 12.48 14.57 -6.61
CA HIS A 39 13.31 14.37 -7.81
C HIS A 39 13.95 12.99 -7.86
N ASN A 40 14.22 12.43 -6.69
CA ASN A 40 14.74 11.08 -6.49
C ASN A 40 14.15 10.51 -5.20
N LEU A 41 14.41 9.23 -4.97
CA LEU A 41 14.01 8.53 -3.75
C LEU A 41 15.18 8.39 -2.77
N ASP A 42 16.34 9.02 -3.01
CA ASP A 42 17.56 8.84 -2.20
C ASP A 42 17.34 9.19 -0.73
N SER A 43 16.58 10.25 -0.49
CA SER A 43 16.20 10.71 0.84
C SER A 43 14.98 9.97 1.43
N VAL A 44 14.38 9.05 0.66
CA VAL A 44 13.23 8.25 1.07
C VAL A 44 13.71 6.89 1.54
N GLU A 45 13.25 6.50 2.72
CA GLU A 45 13.48 5.17 3.25
C GLU A 45 12.41 4.22 2.71
N LEU A 46 12.83 3.30 1.84
CA LEU A 46 11.97 2.28 1.25
C LEU A 46 12.14 0.98 2.04
N SER A 47 11.17 0.66 2.88
CA SER A 47 11.19 -0.57 3.69
C SER A 47 10.87 -1.81 2.84
N PRO A 48 11.59 -2.93 2.94
CA PRO A 48 11.30 -4.15 2.16
C PRO A 48 9.94 -4.80 2.47
N SER A 49 9.29 -4.39 3.55
CA SER A 49 7.91 -4.74 3.92
C SER A 49 6.86 -3.88 3.20
N LEU A 50 7.25 -2.93 2.34
CA LEU A 50 6.31 -2.09 1.61
C LEU A 50 5.47 -2.92 0.65
N THR A 51 4.17 -2.74 0.74
CA THR A 51 3.18 -3.38 -0.12
C THR A 51 2.60 -2.41 -1.13
N GLU A 52 2.47 -1.14 -0.78
CA GLU A 52 1.94 -0.12 -1.68
C GLU A 52 2.75 1.17 -1.58
N LEU A 53 3.25 1.64 -2.72
CA LEU A 53 4.03 2.88 -2.83
C LEU A 53 3.33 3.84 -3.78
N ASP A 54 2.84 4.96 -3.26
CA ASP A 54 2.29 6.03 -4.08
C ASP A 54 3.30 7.16 -4.25
N LEU A 55 3.75 7.36 -5.49
CA LEU A 55 4.64 8.44 -5.89
C LEU A 55 3.96 9.38 -6.88
N THR A 56 2.63 9.42 -6.90
CA THR A 56 1.85 10.26 -7.82
C THR A 56 2.23 11.74 -7.68
N ALA A 57 2.27 12.48 -8.78
CA ALA A 57 2.52 13.93 -8.79
C ALA A 57 3.89 14.35 -8.23
N ASN A 58 4.91 13.51 -8.41
CA ASN A 58 6.30 13.88 -8.13
C ASN A 58 7.04 14.32 -9.41
N ARG A 59 8.33 14.59 -9.26
CA ARG A 59 9.21 15.02 -10.36
C ARG A 59 10.31 13.99 -10.59
N LEU A 60 9.99 12.71 -10.36
CA LEU A 60 10.93 11.62 -10.57
C LEU A 60 11.19 11.51 -12.07
N SER A 61 12.46 11.61 -12.45
CA SER A 61 12.92 11.35 -13.83
C SER A 61 13.41 9.92 -14.02
N THR A 62 13.77 9.26 -12.92
CA THR A 62 14.26 7.89 -12.89
C THR A 62 13.64 7.16 -11.70
N LEU A 63 13.45 5.85 -11.87
CA LEU A 63 13.12 4.96 -10.77
C LEU A 63 14.40 4.48 -10.10
N ASP A 64 14.33 4.26 -8.79
CA ASP A 64 15.46 3.77 -8.03
C ASP A 64 15.48 2.22 -8.03
N PRO A 65 16.63 1.58 -8.27
CA PRO A 65 16.74 0.12 -8.19
C PRO A 65 16.40 -0.46 -6.81
N ARG A 66 16.39 0.34 -5.74
CA ARG A 66 15.88 -0.09 -4.43
C ARG A 66 14.41 -0.52 -4.49
N ILE A 67 13.60 0.03 -5.39
CA ILE A 67 12.21 -0.42 -5.59
C ILE A 67 12.16 -1.86 -6.10
N ALA A 68 13.14 -2.28 -6.91
CA ALA A 68 13.27 -3.66 -7.37
C ALA A 68 13.49 -4.64 -6.19
N GLY A 69 14.12 -4.17 -5.12
CA GLY A 69 14.36 -4.96 -3.89
C GLY A 69 13.14 -5.08 -2.98
N LEU A 70 12.03 -4.41 -3.29
CA LEU A 70 10.80 -4.46 -2.50
C LEU A 70 9.98 -5.69 -2.88
N SER A 71 10.42 -6.88 -2.46
CA SER A 71 9.76 -8.16 -2.79
C SER A 71 8.30 -8.26 -2.33
N SER A 72 7.91 -7.44 -1.35
CA SER A 72 6.54 -7.39 -0.82
C SER A 72 5.64 -6.42 -1.58
N LEU A 73 6.19 -5.62 -2.50
CA LEU A 73 5.47 -4.55 -3.18
C LEU A 73 4.47 -5.13 -4.18
N LYS A 74 3.20 -4.77 -3.99
CA LYS A 74 2.06 -5.17 -4.83
C LYS A 74 1.57 -4.02 -5.69
N LYS A 75 1.71 -2.78 -5.23
CA LYS A 75 1.30 -1.57 -5.97
C LYS A 75 2.37 -0.51 -5.98
N LEU A 76 2.60 0.07 -7.15
CA LEU A 76 3.47 1.21 -7.37
C LEU A 76 2.77 2.23 -8.26
N SER A 77 2.46 3.41 -7.74
CA SER A 77 1.90 4.51 -8.53
C SER A 77 2.97 5.54 -8.87
N LEU A 78 3.20 5.75 -10.15
CA LEU A 78 4.17 6.71 -10.71
C LEU A 78 3.49 7.74 -11.60
N ARG A 79 2.18 7.90 -11.46
CA ARG A 79 1.38 8.85 -12.26
C ARG A 79 1.90 10.28 -12.07
N GLN A 80 1.79 11.11 -13.11
CA GLN A 80 2.19 12.51 -13.05
C GLN A 80 3.65 12.71 -12.59
N ASN A 81 4.55 11.80 -12.96
CA ASN A 81 6.00 11.96 -12.86
C ASN A 81 6.62 12.32 -14.22
N LEU A 82 7.94 12.47 -14.23
CA LEU A 82 8.77 12.70 -15.41
C LEU A 82 9.49 11.40 -15.83
N ILE A 83 8.91 10.24 -15.50
CA ILE A 83 9.49 8.93 -15.81
C ILE A 83 9.16 8.62 -17.27
N ASP A 84 10.21 8.53 -18.08
CA ASP A 84 10.14 8.12 -19.48
C ASP A 84 10.34 6.61 -19.64
N ASP A 85 9.95 6.05 -20.78
CA ASP A 85 10.12 4.62 -21.09
C ASP A 85 11.58 4.16 -20.96
N VAL A 86 12.53 5.04 -21.28
CA VAL A 86 13.98 4.77 -21.13
C VAL A 86 14.36 4.59 -19.66
N ALA A 87 13.74 5.33 -18.75
CA ALA A 87 13.97 5.17 -17.31
C ALA A 87 13.36 3.86 -16.76
N MET A 88 12.39 3.27 -17.47
CA MET A 88 11.75 1.99 -17.14
C MET A 88 12.46 0.78 -17.75
N GLU A 89 13.32 0.98 -18.76
CA GLU A 89 14.07 -0.09 -19.43
C GLU A 89 14.85 -0.99 -18.45
N PRO A 90 15.59 -0.46 -17.45
CA PRO A 90 16.30 -1.30 -16.47
C PRO A 90 15.34 -2.12 -15.61
N PHE A 91 14.14 -1.59 -15.36
CA PHE A 91 13.11 -2.15 -14.49
C PHE A 91 12.13 -3.06 -15.21
N SER A 92 12.22 -3.16 -16.54
CA SER A 92 11.45 -4.11 -17.34
C SER A 92 11.74 -5.58 -16.98
N HIS A 93 12.85 -5.81 -16.27
CA HIS A 93 13.31 -7.12 -15.80
C HIS A 93 12.80 -7.49 -14.41
N TRP A 94 11.86 -6.73 -13.83
CA TRP A 94 11.22 -6.98 -12.52
C TRP A 94 10.36 -8.26 -12.49
N ASN A 95 10.84 -9.36 -13.06
CA ASN A 95 10.22 -10.69 -13.03
C ASN A 95 10.03 -11.20 -11.59
N GLU A 96 10.85 -10.78 -10.63
CA GLU A 96 10.65 -11.15 -9.21
C GLU A 96 9.38 -10.52 -8.62
N LEU A 97 8.97 -9.37 -9.16
CA LEU A 97 7.74 -8.68 -8.78
C LEU A 97 6.57 -9.15 -9.65
N SER A 98 6.41 -10.48 -9.78
CA SER A 98 5.42 -11.17 -10.63
C SER A 98 3.93 -10.81 -10.37
N GLY A 99 3.65 -9.83 -9.52
CA GLY A 99 2.31 -9.28 -9.27
C GLY A 99 2.31 -7.80 -8.92
N LEU A 100 3.39 -7.06 -9.23
CA LEU A 100 3.44 -5.62 -8.99
C LEU A 100 2.64 -4.86 -10.05
N GLU A 101 1.58 -4.20 -9.61
CA GLU A 101 0.82 -3.27 -10.43
C GLU A 101 1.53 -1.92 -10.49
N VAL A 102 2.14 -1.61 -11.63
CA VAL A 102 2.77 -0.31 -11.89
C VAL A 102 1.78 0.60 -12.63
N PHE A 103 1.38 1.69 -11.99
CA PHE A 103 0.53 2.72 -12.60
C PHE A 103 1.38 3.89 -13.08
N GLN A 104 1.71 3.93 -14.37
CA GLN A 104 2.36 5.06 -15.02
C GLN A 104 1.45 5.66 -16.10
N MET A 105 1.50 6.98 -16.30
CA MET A 105 0.89 7.62 -17.46
C MET A 105 1.95 7.78 -18.53
N SER A 106 2.05 6.82 -19.45
CA SER A 106 2.78 7.01 -20.70
C SER A 106 1.97 7.97 -21.57
N HIS A 107 2.51 9.18 -21.84
CA HIS A 107 1.96 10.01 -22.90
C HIS A 107 2.38 9.39 -24.24
N SER A 108 1.38 8.96 -25.01
CA SER A 108 1.54 8.50 -26.40
C SER A 108 1.86 9.66 -27.35
#